data_AF-A0A7M7SW91-F1
#
_entry.id   AF-A0A7M7SW91-F1
#
_cell.length_a   1.000
_cell.length_b   1.000
_cell.length_c   1.000
_cell.angle_alpha   90.00
_cell.angle_beta   90.00
_cell.angle_gamma   90.00
#
_symmetry.space_group_name_H-M   'P 1'
#
loop_
_entity.id
_entity.type
_entity.pdbx_description
1 polymer ?
#
loop_
_entity_poly.entity_id
_entity_poly.type
_entity_poly.pdbx_seq_one_letter_code
_entity_poly.pdbx_strand_id
1 'polypeptide(L)'
;MAIQHGKLHLTICILSSVLYVASAGYQITIFGIFDQDVTTDDPKSVGFRRGMIKYNVQSNSTGSPFQLMGFEVRVQVNNSFILTNLICGALSQNRMLIAGDADVTTIYNAASASREVKIPYFITSFAPRDVYPDFTAEYLLAMQPQVLQPLVDYIEYFHWTSLAYVYEGQSIYETQGPGPRNQHW
;
A
#
# COMPACT_ATOMS: atom_id res chain seq x y z
N MET A 1 62.81 -10.70 6.19
CA MET A 1 61.66 -10.26 7.02
C MET A 1 60.55 -9.50 6.26
N ALA A 2 60.63 -9.30 4.93
CA ALA A 2 59.60 -8.53 4.18
C ALA A 2 58.32 -9.31 3.82
N ILE A 3 58.35 -10.65 3.82
CA ILE A 3 57.24 -11.51 3.37
C ILE A 3 56.11 -11.60 4.43
N GLN A 4 56.42 -11.33 5.69
CA GLN A 4 55.45 -11.37 6.80
C GLN A 4 54.51 -10.14 6.81
N HIS A 5 55.00 -8.96 6.43
CA HIS A 5 54.19 -7.73 6.42
C HIS A 5 53.12 -7.71 5.31
N GLY A 6 53.41 -8.29 4.14
CA GLY A 6 52.44 -8.38 3.04
C GLY A 6 51.27 -9.32 3.33
N LYS A 7 51.52 -10.42 4.05
CA LYS A 7 50.46 -11.35 4.48
C LYS A 7 49.52 -10.71 5.51
N LEU A 8 50.07 -9.95 6.45
CA LEU A 8 49.30 -9.27 7.51
C LEU A 8 48.33 -8.22 6.93
N HIS A 9 48.80 -7.41 5.97
CA HIS A 9 47.98 -6.41 5.29
C HIS A 9 46.84 -7.03 4.48
N LEU A 10 47.13 -8.13 3.76
CA LEU A 10 46.12 -8.84 2.97
C LEU A 10 45.05 -9.47 3.86
N THR A 11 45.43 -10.08 5.00
CA THR A 11 44.46 -10.64 5.95
C THR A 11 43.59 -9.58 6.63
N ILE A 12 44.14 -8.39 6.92
CA ILE A 12 43.36 -7.28 7.51
C ILE A 12 42.32 -6.76 6.52
N CYS A 13 42.67 -6.63 5.23
CA CYS A 13 41.73 -6.21 4.20
C CYS A 13 40.64 -7.26 3.93
N ILE A 14 40.96 -8.55 4.02
CA ILE A 14 39.98 -9.63 3.88
C ILE A 14 39.06 -9.66 5.10
N LEU A 15 39.58 -9.49 6.33
CA LEU A 15 38.73 -9.40 7.51
C LEU A 15 37.82 -8.17 7.48
N SER A 16 38.32 -7.00 7.07
CA SER A 16 37.50 -5.78 7.02
C SER A 16 36.40 -5.86 5.96
N SER A 17 36.67 -6.47 4.81
CA SER A 17 35.66 -6.70 3.77
C SER A 17 34.64 -7.77 4.18
N VAL A 18 35.06 -8.85 4.83
CA VAL A 18 34.12 -9.88 5.36
C VAL A 18 33.26 -9.32 6.50
N LEU A 19 33.82 -8.51 7.40
CA LEU A 19 33.08 -7.83 8.46
C LEU A 19 32.11 -6.76 7.91
N TYR A 20 32.46 -6.09 6.81
CA TYR A 20 31.59 -5.12 6.14
C TYR A 20 30.41 -5.82 5.42
N VAL A 21 30.65 -6.94 4.75
CA VAL A 21 29.58 -7.73 4.13
C VAL A 21 28.67 -8.36 5.18
N ALA A 22 29.21 -8.77 6.33
CA ALA A 22 28.41 -9.29 7.45
C ALA A 22 27.54 -8.22 8.14
N SER A 23 27.84 -6.93 7.99
CA SER A 23 27.04 -5.82 8.54
C SER A 23 26.06 -5.20 7.52
N ALA A 24 26.13 -5.61 6.25
CA ALA A 24 25.16 -5.21 5.23
C ALA A 24 23.82 -5.93 5.47
N GLY A 25 23.04 -5.42 6.42
CA GLY A 25 21.67 -5.87 6.65
C GLY A 25 20.85 -5.80 5.36
N TYR A 26 20.03 -6.82 5.13
CA TYR A 26 19.10 -6.83 3.99
C TYR A 26 18.14 -5.64 4.10
N GLN A 27 17.85 -4.97 2.99
CA GLN A 27 16.90 -3.86 2.94
C GLN A 27 15.75 -4.20 1.99
N ILE A 28 14.52 -4.02 2.47
CA ILE A 28 13.31 -4.20 1.68
C ILE A 28 12.66 -2.85 1.46
N THR A 29 12.41 -2.52 0.21
CA THR A 29 11.80 -1.26 -0.21
C THR A 29 10.29 -1.41 -0.33
N ILE A 30 9.56 -0.51 0.34
CA ILE A 30 8.10 -0.43 0.30
C ILE A 30 7.68 0.88 -0.35
N PHE A 31 6.70 0.81 -1.25
CA PHE A 31 6.10 1.97 -1.90
C PHE A 31 4.75 2.31 -1.26
N GLY A 32 4.64 3.52 -0.73
CA GLY A 32 3.44 4.10 -0.14
C GLY A 32 2.71 4.99 -1.15
N ILE A 33 1.48 4.66 -1.53
CA ILE A 33 0.63 5.51 -2.39
C ILE A 33 -0.48 6.10 -1.52
N PHE A 34 -0.58 7.43 -1.43
CA PHE A 34 -1.61 8.09 -0.65
C PHE A 34 -2.38 9.07 -1.52
N ASP A 35 -3.63 9.31 -1.15
CA ASP A 35 -4.44 10.30 -1.84
C ASP A 35 -3.85 11.70 -1.64
N GLN A 36 -3.81 12.48 -2.72
CA GLN A 36 -3.36 13.87 -2.72
C GLN A 36 -4.34 14.81 -2.02
N ASP A 37 -5.62 14.46 -1.97
CA ASP A 37 -6.68 15.34 -1.47
C ASP A 37 -6.70 15.35 0.08
N VAL A 38 -5.84 14.54 0.71
CA VAL A 38 -5.65 14.47 2.16
C VAL A 38 -4.35 15.18 2.58
N THR A 39 -4.42 15.95 3.65
CA THR A 39 -3.28 16.71 4.19
C THR A 39 -2.11 15.80 4.59
N THR A 40 -0.95 16.40 4.85
CA THR A 40 0.26 15.69 5.30
C THR A 40 0.07 14.88 6.57
N ASP A 41 -0.95 15.21 7.36
CA ASP A 41 -1.31 14.55 8.61
C ASP A 41 -2.37 13.46 8.41
N ASP A 42 -2.56 13.00 7.16
CA ASP A 42 -3.35 11.82 6.84
C ASP A 42 -2.96 10.65 7.78
N PRO A 43 -3.90 10.14 8.60
CA PRO A 43 -3.64 9.04 9.51
C PRO A 43 -3.03 7.81 8.84
N LYS A 44 -3.32 7.56 7.56
CA LYS A 44 -2.79 6.40 6.82
C LYS A 44 -1.31 6.60 6.48
N SER A 45 -0.91 7.73 5.91
CA SER A 45 0.50 8.07 5.68
C SER A 45 1.31 8.14 6.99
N VAL A 46 0.76 8.74 8.05
CA VAL A 46 1.41 8.77 9.37
C VAL A 46 1.57 7.35 9.96
N GLY A 47 0.54 6.52 9.84
CA GLY A 47 0.55 5.12 10.26
C GLY A 47 1.61 4.31 9.52
N PHE A 48 1.72 4.49 8.20
CA PHE A 48 2.74 3.86 7.35
C PHE A 48 4.15 4.21 7.83
N ARG A 49 4.46 5.50 8.01
CA ARG A 49 5.75 5.98 8.54
C ARG A 49 6.07 5.38 9.89
N ARG A 50 5.12 5.47 10.82
CA ARG A 50 5.30 4.98 12.19
C ARG A 50 5.51 3.48 12.25
N GLY A 51 4.81 2.72 11.39
CA GLY A 51 4.99 1.27 11.27
C GLY A 51 6.40 0.89 10.84
N MET A 52 6.93 1.53 9.80
CA MET A 52 8.29 1.28 9.32
C MET A 52 9.35 1.66 10.36
N ILE A 53 9.21 2.83 11.00
CA ILE A 53 10.13 3.28 12.05
C ILE A 53 10.11 2.27 13.20
N LYS A 54 8.92 1.89 13.69
CA LYS A 54 8.77 0.95 14.80
C LYS A 54 9.43 -0.40 14.49
N TYR A 55 9.29 -0.90 13.26
CA TYR A 55 9.93 -2.13 12.82
C TYR A 55 11.47 -1.97 12.83
N ASN A 56 12.00 -0.91 12.20
CA ASN A 56 13.44 -0.69 12.08
C ASN A 56 14.16 -0.43 13.41
N VAL A 57 13.50 0.20 14.39
CA VAL A 57 14.09 0.49 15.71
C VAL A 57 13.95 -0.67 16.69
N GLN A 58 13.33 -1.78 16.28
CA GLN A 58 13.15 -2.94 17.14
C GLN A 58 14.53 -3.53 17.50
N SER A 59 14.87 -3.50 18.78
CA SER A 59 16.18 -3.96 19.28
C SER A 59 16.42 -5.46 19.15
N ASN A 60 15.34 -6.24 18.93
CA ASN A 60 15.44 -7.67 18.74
C ASN A 60 15.74 -8.01 17.28
N SER A 61 16.98 -8.43 17.01
CA SER A 61 17.45 -8.83 15.68
C SER A 61 16.70 -10.02 15.09
N THR A 62 16.01 -10.84 15.90
CA THR A 62 15.12 -11.89 15.37
C THR A 62 13.77 -11.35 14.92
N GLY A 63 13.34 -10.20 15.45
CA GLY A 63 12.06 -9.56 15.11
C GLY A 63 12.15 -8.62 13.91
N SER A 64 13.33 -8.06 13.65
CA SER A 64 13.62 -7.21 12.49
C SER A 64 14.91 -7.64 11.79
N PRO A 65 14.91 -8.78 11.08
CA PRO A 65 16.11 -9.32 10.43
C PRO A 65 16.58 -8.51 9.21
N PHE A 66 15.76 -7.59 8.72
CA PHE A 66 16.05 -6.67 7.62
C PHE A 66 15.59 -5.26 7.97
N GLN A 67 16.00 -4.26 7.20
CA GLN A 67 15.52 -2.89 7.31
C GLN A 67 14.44 -2.60 6.26
N LEU A 68 13.40 -1.86 6.64
CA LEU A 68 12.41 -1.32 5.74
C LEU A 68 12.82 0.07 5.26
N MET A 69 12.73 0.30 3.96
CA MET A 69 12.88 1.61 3.34
C MET A 69 11.56 2.02 2.69
N GLY A 70 10.93 3.06 3.22
CA GLY A 70 9.67 3.58 2.70
C GLY A 70 9.88 4.72 1.72
N PHE A 71 9.07 4.74 0.67
CA PHE A 71 8.95 5.88 -0.22
C PHE A 71 7.48 6.17 -0.44
N GLU A 72 7.10 7.41 -0.20
CA GLU A 72 5.70 7.83 -0.25
C GLU A 72 5.50 8.77 -1.42
N VAL A 73 4.38 8.58 -2.11
CA VAL A 73 3.89 9.48 -3.14
C VAL A 73 2.44 9.85 -2.82
N ARG A 74 2.08 11.09 -3.13
CA ARG A 74 0.71 11.59 -3.05
C ARG A 74 0.19 11.89 -4.44
N VAL A 75 -0.94 11.30 -4.82
CA VAL A 75 -1.52 11.43 -6.15
C VAL A 75 -3.04 11.29 -6.14
N GLN A 76 -3.67 11.68 -7.24
CA GLN A 76 -5.08 11.39 -7.54
C GLN A 76 -5.26 9.89 -7.69
N VAL A 77 -5.60 9.20 -6.60
CA VAL A 77 -5.82 7.74 -6.61
C VAL A 77 -7.06 7.34 -7.42
N ASN A 78 -7.97 8.27 -7.68
CA ASN A 78 -9.10 8.12 -8.61
C ASN A 78 -8.70 8.17 -10.09
N ASN A 79 -7.44 8.53 -10.41
CA ASN A 79 -6.94 8.58 -11.77
C ASN A 79 -6.16 7.31 -12.12
N SER A 80 -6.81 6.45 -12.90
CA SER A 80 -6.28 5.15 -13.32
C SER A 80 -4.95 5.22 -14.09
N PHE A 81 -4.77 6.28 -14.89
CA PHE A 81 -3.54 6.46 -15.68
C PHE A 81 -2.36 6.79 -14.77
N ILE A 82 -2.56 7.72 -13.82
CA ILE A 82 -1.53 8.10 -12.84
C ILE A 82 -1.16 6.90 -11.97
N LEU A 83 -2.17 6.18 -11.45
CA LEU A 83 -1.95 5.01 -10.59
C LEU A 83 -1.14 3.91 -11.29
N THR A 84 -1.51 3.55 -12.52
CA THR A 84 -0.82 2.50 -13.27
C THR A 84 0.63 2.90 -13.58
N ASN A 85 0.86 4.15 -13.97
CA ASN A 85 2.21 4.66 -14.23
C ASN A 85 3.09 4.61 -12.97
N LEU A 86 2.53 4.93 -11.81
CA LEU A 86 3.25 4.81 -10.54
C LEU A 86 3.59 3.38 -10.17
N ILE A 87 2.66 2.42 -10.37
CA ILE A 87 2.92 1.00 -10.12
C ILE A 87 4.06 0.51 -11.03
N CYS A 88 4.04 0.87 -12.31
CA CYS A 88 5.11 0.55 -13.25
C CYS A 88 6.45 1.21 -12.87
N GLY A 89 6.42 2.48 -12.43
CA GLY A 89 7.59 3.19 -11.93
C GLY A 89 8.16 2.61 -10.63
N ALA A 90 7.29 2.11 -9.76
CA ALA A 90 7.67 1.40 -8.56
C ALA A 90 8.39 0.08 -8.89
N LEU A 91 7.84 -0.69 -9.85
CA LEU A 91 8.48 -1.91 -10.33
C LEU A 91 9.86 -1.64 -10.94
N SER A 92 10.00 -0.61 -11.79
CA SER A 92 11.29 -0.29 -12.43
C SER A 92 12.38 0.11 -11.44
N GLN A 93 11.98 0.59 -10.26
CA GLN A 93 12.86 0.94 -9.14
C GLN A 93 13.03 -0.20 -8.13
N ASN A 94 12.62 -1.43 -8.49
CA ASN A 94 12.72 -2.64 -7.68
C ASN A 94 12.05 -2.50 -6.29
N ARG A 95 10.87 -1.88 -6.26
CA ARG A 95 10.04 -1.80 -5.05
C ARG A 95 9.26 -3.09 -4.90
N MET A 96 9.47 -3.80 -3.81
CA MET A 96 9.00 -5.19 -3.65
C MET A 96 7.58 -5.30 -3.09
N LEU A 97 7.00 -4.19 -2.64
CA LEU A 97 5.67 -4.15 -2.04
C LEU A 97 5.06 -2.76 -2.23
N ILE A 98 3.76 -2.72 -2.52
CA ILE A 98 2.98 -1.48 -2.61
C ILE A 98 1.95 -1.50 -1.48
N ALA A 99 1.83 -0.40 -0.75
CA ALA A 99 0.84 -0.22 0.30
C ALA A 99 0.23 1.17 0.19
N GLY A 100 -1.06 1.31 0.45
CA GLY A 100 -1.67 2.63 0.40
C GLY A 100 -3.13 2.67 0.02
N ASP A 101 -3.50 3.77 -0.62
CA ASP A 101 -4.85 4.08 -1.01
C ASP A 101 -5.19 3.64 -2.43
N ALA A 102 -6.40 3.11 -2.57
CA ALA A 102 -7.04 2.88 -3.84
C ALA A 102 -8.44 3.49 -3.81
N ASP A 103 -8.91 3.93 -4.96
CA ASP A 103 -10.27 4.43 -5.10
C ASP A 103 -11.20 3.34 -5.64
N VAL A 104 -12.50 3.46 -5.40
CA VAL A 104 -13.52 2.55 -5.95
C VAL A 104 -13.46 2.50 -7.49
N THR A 105 -13.14 3.63 -8.14
CA THR A 105 -13.03 3.70 -9.60
C THR A 105 -11.75 3.06 -10.15
N THR A 106 -10.69 2.95 -9.36
CA THR A 106 -9.37 2.48 -9.81
C THR A 106 -8.96 1.12 -9.28
N ILE A 107 -9.76 0.51 -8.41
CA ILE A 107 -9.44 -0.76 -7.75
C ILE A 107 -9.18 -1.91 -8.72
N TYR A 108 -9.93 -2.00 -9.82
CA TYR A 108 -9.71 -3.02 -10.85
C TYR A 108 -8.39 -2.82 -11.61
N ASN A 109 -7.95 -1.57 -11.76
CA ASN A 109 -6.67 -1.24 -12.38
C ASN A 109 -5.52 -1.56 -11.43
N ALA A 110 -5.68 -1.26 -10.14
CA ALA A 110 -4.74 -1.69 -9.09
C ALA A 110 -4.61 -3.22 -9.03
N ALA A 111 -5.74 -3.94 -9.05
CA ALA A 111 -5.77 -5.40 -9.01
C ALA A 111 -5.14 -6.05 -10.25
N SER A 112 -5.47 -5.55 -11.45
CA SER A 112 -4.89 -6.08 -12.68
C SER A 112 -3.39 -5.78 -12.78
N ALA A 113 -2.97 -4.56 -12.44
CA ALA A 113 -1.55 -4.19 -12.45
C ALA A 113 -0.73 -5.01 -11.46
N SER A 114 -1.17 -5.12 -10.21
CA SER A 114 -0.49 -5.93 -9.18
C SER A 114 -0.40 -7.41 -9.54
N ARG A 115 -1.46 -7.97 -10.13
CA ARG A 115 -1.49 -9.35 -10.64
C ARG A 115 -0.48 -9.56 -11.77
N GLU A 116 -0.35 -8.61 -12.68
CA GLU A 116 0.57 -8.73 -13.82
C GLU A 116 2.03 -8.69 -13.37
N VAL A 117 2.37 -7.72 -12.52
CA VAL A 117 3.75 -7.53 -12.05
C VAL A 117 4.14 -8.46 -10.88
N LYS A 118 3.18 -9.23 -10.36
CA LYS A 118 3.35 -10.15 -9.21
C LYS A 118 3.87 -9.46 -7.95
N ILE A 119 3.54 -8.19 -7.77
CA ILE A 119 3.86 -7.42 -6.55
C ILE A 119 2.58 -7.25 -5.75
N PRO A 120 2.58 -7.60 -4.45
CA PRO A 120 1.40 -7.43 -3.62
C PRO A 120 1.09 -5.94 -3.39
N TYR A 121 -0.17 -5.58 -3.57
CA TYR A 121 -0.72 -4.27 -3.23
C TYR A 121 -1.65 -4.39 -2.01
N PHE A 122 -1.22 -3.83 -0.88
CA PHE A 122 -2.01 -3.71 0.34
C PHE A 122 -2.81 -2.41 0.35
N ILE A 123 -4.13 -2.51 0.26
CA ILE A 123 -5.01 -1.34 0.32
C ILE A 123 -5.56 -1.12 1.73
N THR A 124 -5.68 0.14 2.14
CA THR A 124 -6.18 0.53 3.47
C THR A 124 -7.44 1.40 3.43
N SER A 125 -8.00 1.66 2.24
CA SER A 125 -9.06 2.67 2.06
C SER A 125 -10.48 2.17 2.30
N PHE A 126 -10.78 0.94 1.87
CA PHE A 126 -12.08 0.28 2.02
C PHE A 126 -11.91 -1.24 1.86
N ALA A 127 -12.93 -2.02 2.23
CA ALA A 127 -13.01 -3.44 1.88
C ALA A 127 -13.72 -3.59 0.52
N PRO A 128 -13.05 -4.09 -0.55
CA PRO A 128 -13.64 -4.12 -1.89
C PRO A 128 -14.97 -4.84 -2.00
N ARG A 129 -15.18 -5.90 -1.20
CA ARG A 129 -16.43 -6.66 -1.20
C ARG A 129 -17.64 -5.92 -0.61
N ASP A 130 -17.42 -4.86 0.16
CA ASP A 130 -18.53 -4.01 0.61
C ASP A 130 -19.09 -3.14 -0.54
N VAL A 131 -18.29 -2.88 -1.59
CA VAL A 131 -18.69 -2.09 -2.76
C VAL A 131 -19.00 -2.98 -3.97
N TYR A 132 -18.19 -4.02 -4.17
CA TYR A 132 -18.25 -4.97 -5.27
C TYR A 132 -18.31 -6.40 -4.71
N PRO A 133 -19.50 -6.95 -4.46
CA PRO A 133 -19.68 -8.24 -3.76
C PRO A 133 -18.88 -9.40 -4.37
N ASP A 134 -18.80 -9.44 -5.71
CA ASP A 134 -18.10 -10.48 -6.47
C ASP A 134 -16.61 -10.17 -6.68
N PHE A 135 -16.07 -9.15 -6.01
CA PHE A 135 -14.68 -8.76 -6.20
C PHE A 135 -13.73 -9.81 -5.65
N THR A 136 -12.90 -10.32 -6.56
CA THR A 136 -11.79 -11.22 -6.27
C THR A 136 -10.53 -10.69 -6.94
N ALA A 137 -9.43 -10.61 -6.20
CA ALA A 137 -8.14 -10.21 -6.74
C ALA A 137 -7.03 -11.11 -6.22
N GLU A 138 -6.10 -11.44 -7.11
CA GLU A 138 -4.80 -12.01 -6.77
C GLU A 138 -3.80 -10.85 -6.61
N TYR A 139 -2.86 -10.95 -5.67
CA TYR A 139 -1.86 -9.91 -5.41
C TYR A 139 -2.42 -8.54 -4.96
N LEU A 140 -3.70 -8.44 -4.62
CA LEU A 140 -4.26 -7.28 -3.93
C LEU A 140 -4.94 -7.72 -2.65
N LEU A 141 -4.56 -7.11 -1.53
CA LEU A 141 -5.06 -7.43 -0.20
C LEU A 141 -5.66 -6.20 0.44
N ALA A 142 -6.93 -6.30 0.84
CA ALA A 142 -7.57 -5.27 1.64
C ALA A 142 -7.32 -5.52 3.12
N MET A 143 -6.72 -4.53 3.79
CA MET A 143 -6.45 -4.58 5.22
C MET A 143 -7.67 -4.22 6.07
N GLN A 144 -8.62 -3.48 5.49
CA GLN A 144 -9.87 -3.15 6.15
C GLN A 144 -10.82 -4.36 6.10
N PRO A 145 -11.40 -4.78 7.24
CA PRO A 145 -12.40 -5.85 7.26
C PRO A 145 -13.70 -5.39 6.59
N GLN A 146 -14.45 -6.36 6.06
CA GLN A 146 -15.80 -6.13 5.54
C GLN A 146 -16.74 -5.68 6.66
N VAL A 147 -17.54 -4.65 6.40
CA VAL A 147 -18.49 -4.09 7.37
C VAL A 147 -19.95 -4.36 7.01
N LEU A 148 -20.24 -4.83 5.79
CA LEU A 148 -21.61 -5.06 5.35
C LEU A 148 -22.34 -6.12 6.18
N GLN A 149 -21.70 -7.27 6.45
CA GLN A 149 -22.34 -8.34 7.22
C GLN A 149 -22.62 -7.94 8.68
N PRO A 150 -21.67 -7.36 9.44
CA PRO A 150 -21.97 -6.84 10.77
C PRO A 150 -23.13 -5.84 10.80
N LEU A 151 -23.28 -5.00 9.77
CA LEU A 151 -24.39 -4.05 9.68
C LEU A 151 -25.74 -4.76 9.53
N VAL A 152 -25.80 -5.80 8.68
CA VAL A 152 -26.99 -6.66 8.53
C VAL A 152 -27.32 -7.33 9.87
N ASP A 153 -26.32 -7.89 10.55
CA ASP A 153 -26.49 -8.54 11.85
C ASP A 153 -27.09 -7.56 12.89
N TYR A 154 -26.70 -6.28 12.86
CA TYR A 154 -27.28 -5.25 13.73
C TYR A 154 -28.75 -4.93 13.40
N ILE A 155 -29.11 -4.82 12.12
CA ILE A 155 -30.49 -4.58 11.68
C ILE A 155 -31.40 -5.72 12.14
N GLU A 156 -30.93 -6.96 11.98
CA GLU A 156 -31.64 -8.16 12.43
C GLU A 156 -31.77 -8.22 13.95
N TYR A 157 -30.67 -7.96 14.68
CA TYR A 157 -30.63 -7.98 16.14
C TYR A 157 -31.61 -6.99 16.77
N PHE A 158 -31.70 -5.77 16.22
CA PHE A 158 -32.63 -4.75 16.72
C PHE A 158 -34.04 -4.85 16.12
N HIS A 159 -34.29 -5.82 15.24
CA HIS A 159 -35.57 -6.00 14.55
C HIS A 159 -36.07 -4.71 13.87
N TRP A 160 -35.16 -3.96 13.24
CA TRP A 160 -35.54 -2.75 12.51
C TRP A 160 -36.37 -3.11 11.27
N THR A 161 -37.65 -2.78 11.29
CA THR A 161 -38.58 -3.03 10.17
C THR A 161 -38.68 -1.86 9.19
N SER A 162 -38.22 -0.68 9.59
CA SER A 162 -38.15 0.52 8.76
C SER A 162 -36.91 1.32 9.14
N LEU A 163 -36.12 1.68 8.13
CA LEU A 163 -34.86 2.39 8.29
C LEU A 163 -34.68 3.42 7.18
N ALA A 164 -34.15 4.59 7.54
CA ALA A 164 -33.69 5.57 6.57
C ALA A 164 -32.21 5.31 6.29
N TYR A 165 -31.89 4.88 5.06
CA TYR A 165 -30.52 4.68 4.63
C TYR A 165 -30.02 5.96 3.95
N VAL A 166 -29.16 6.70 4.66
CA VAL A 166 -28.51 7.90 4.13
C VAL A 166 -27.10 7.51 3.71
N TYR A 167 -26.80 7.72 2.43
CA TYR A 167 -25.50 7.44 1.85
C TYR A 167 -25.04 8.62 1.00
N GLU A 168 -23.73 8.81 0.93
CA GLU A 168 -23.12 9.77 -0.01
C GLU A 168 -22.89 9.05 -1.34
N GLY A 169 -23.67 9.42 -2.36
CA GLY A 169 -23.42 8.98 -3.72
C GLY A 169 -22.33 9.84 -4.36
N GLN A 170 -21.26 9.21 -4.84
CA GLN A 170 -20.30 9.89 -5.72
C GLN A 170 -20.98 10.10 -7.09
N SER A 171 -21.23 11.35 -7.47
CA SER A 171 -21.77 11.68 -8.80
C SER A 171 -20.72 11.37 -9.87
N ILE A 172 -20.86 10.23 -10.55
CA ILE A 172 -19.98 9.80 -11.64
C ILE A 172 -20.15 10.61 -12.95
N TYR A 173 -20.83 11.76 -12.93
CA TYR A 173 -21.19 12.53 -14.14
C TYR A 173 -20.47 13.87 -14.31
N GLU A 174 -19.54 14.27 -13.44
CA GLU A 174 -19.03 15.65 -13.45
C GLU A 174 -17.81 15.91 -14.38
N THR A 175 -17.43 14.98 -15.27
CA THR A 175 -16.33 15.20 -16.24
C THR A 175 -16.70 15.01 -17.72
N GLN A 176 -17.99 14.97 -18.06
CA GLN A 176 -18.41 15.18 -19.45
C GLN A 176 -19.36 16.37 -19.50
N GLY A 177 -19.15 17.25 -20.50
CA GLY A 177 -19.80 18.56 -20.65
C GLY A 177 -21.34 18.58 -20.66
N PRO A 178 -21.95 19.73 -21.01
CA PRO A 178 -23.22 20.20 -20.45
C PRO A 178 -24.34 19.17 -20.60
N GLY A 179 -24.91 18.80 -19.44
CA GLY A 179 -25.71 17.59 -19.27
C GLY A 179 -27.04 17.55 -20.02
N PRO A 180 -27.70 16.38 -20.04
CA PRO A 180 -29.09 16.28 -20.43
C PRO A 180 -30.00 16.27 -19.20
N ARG A 181 -30.88 17.27 -19.19
CA ARG A 181 -32.29 17.28 -18.73
C ARG A 181 -32.81 16.00 -18.06
N ASN A 182 -33.35 16.23 -16.86
CA ASN A 182 -34.56 15.63 -16.29
C ASN A 182 -34.78 14.15 -16.60
N GLN A 183 -34.48 13.29 -15.62
CA GLN A 183 -35.32 12.11 -15.41
C GLN A 183 -35.77 12.08 -13.96
N HIS A 184 -37.06 12.35 -13.81
CA HIS A 184 -37.85 12.12 -12.62
C HIS A 184 -37.76 10.65 -12.22
N TRP A 185 -37.39 10.40 -10.96
CA TRP A 185 -38.01 9.40 -10.10
C TRP A 185 -38.05 9.99 -8.69
#